data_AF-A0A842A8U9-F1
#
_entry.id   AF-A0A842A8U9-F1
#
_cell.length_a   1.000
_cell.length_b   1.000
_cell.length_c   1.000
_cell.angle_alpha   90.00
_cell.angle_beta   90.00
_cell.angle_gamma   90.00
#
_symmetry.space_group_name_H-M   'P 1'
#
loop_
_entity.id
_entity.type
_entity.pdbx_description
1 polymer ?
#
loop_
_entity_poly.entity_id
_entity_poly.type
_entity_poly.pdbx_seq_one_letter_code
_entity_poly.pdbx_strand_id
1 'polypeptide(L)'
;MNKSKQWALQLTGVLMGLYSFFLTLNISFDWLTVDSINAFVPLIVAIVAFAGTVYPTFKNTFLFKNGKRQADLIEKGKLYEEQIKNGEDDK
;
A
#
# COMPACT_ATOMS: atom_id res chain seq x y z
N MET A 1 5.57 -12.60 -9.91
CA MET A 1 6.43 -11.80 -9.02
C MET A 1 5.95 -10.35 -9.06
N ASN A 2 5.71 -9.70 -7.92
CA ASN A 2 5.16 -8.33 -7.89
C ASN A 2 6.16 -7.33 -8.50
N LYS A 3 5.70 -6.36 -9.31
CA LYS A 3 6.56 -5.38 -9.98
C LYS A 3 7.49 -4.64 -9.01
N SER A 4 7.01 -4.29 -7.82
CA SER A 4 7.82 -3.62 -6.78
C SER A 4 8.97 -4.47 -6.26
N LYS A 5 8.78 -5.79 -6.15
CA LYS A 5 9.84 -6.73 -5.75
C LYS A 5 10.89 -6.89 -6.85
N GLN A 6 10.46 -6.92 -8.11
CA GLN A 6 11.37 -6.95 -9.26
C GLN A 6 12.25 -5.70 -9.33
N TRP A 7 11.65 -4.53 -9.19
CA TRP A 7 12.40 -3.26 -9.14
C TRP A 7 13.38 -3.22 -7.97
N ALA A 8 12.97 -3.68 -6.77
CA ALA A 8 13.87 -3.77 -5.62
C ALA A 8 15.06 -4.70 -5.88
N LEU A 9 14.83 -5.85 -6.54
CA LEU A 9 15.90 -6.79 -6.89
C LEU A 9 16.89 -6.19 -7.89
N GLN A 10 16.38 -5.52 -8.93
CA GLN A 10 17.21 -4.86 -9.94
C GLN A 10 18.05 -3.75 -9.31
N LEU A 11 17.46 -2.93 -8.44
CA LEU A 11 18.17 -1.89 -7.70
C LEU A 11 19.30 -2.50 -6.85
N THR A 12 19.02 -3.57 -6.12
CA THR A 12 20.01 -4.28 -5.29
C THR A 12 21.20 -4.77 -6.13
N GLY A 13 20.93 -5.34 -7.32
CA GLY A 13 21.97 -5.77 -8.25
C GLY A 13 22.84 -4.62 -8.75
N VAL A 14 22.24 -3.46 -9.06
CA VAL A 14 22.97 -2.25 -9.44
C VAL A 14 23.83 -1.76 -8.28
N LEU A 15 23.30 -1.70 -7.05
CA LEU A 15 24.07 -1.30 -5.88
C LEU A 15 25.23 -2.25 -5.59
N MET A 16 25.06 -3.58 -5.74
CA MET A 16 26.18 -4.52 -5.58
C MET A 16 27.25 -4.35 -6.66
N GLY A 17 26.86 -4.04 -7.89
CA GLY A 17 27.79 -3.70 -8.96
C GLY A 17 28.60 -2.45 -8.62
N LEU A 18 27.94 -1.39 -8.14
CA LEU A 18 28.60 -0.16 -7.71
C LEU A 18 29.52 -0.39 -6.50
N TYR A 19 29.07 -1.15 -5.50
CA TYR A 19 29.88 -1.54 -4.36
C TYR A 19 31.16 -2.24 -4.81
N SER A 20 31.05 -3.23 -5.72
CA SER A 20 32.21 -3.97 -6.23
C SER A 20 33.15 -3.08 -7.05
N PHE A 21 32.60 -2.14 -7.81
CA PHE A 21 33.38 -1.16 -8.57
C PHE A 21 34.19 -0.25 -7.64
N PHE A 22 33.55 0.34 -6.62
CA PHE A 22 34.26 1.19 -5.65
C PHE A 22 35.25 0.40 -4.80
N LEU A 23 34.92 -0.83 -4.43
CA LEU A 23 35.84 -1.73 -3.74
C LEU A 23 37.10 -1.99 -4.58
N THR A 24 36.96 -2.15 -5.89
CA THR A 24 38.11 -2.31 -6.81
C THR A 24 38.98 -1.05 -6.86
N LEU A 25 38.37 0.12 -6.72
CA LEU A 25 39.08 1.41 -6.63
C LEU A 25 39.60 1.73 -5.22
N ASN A 26 39.41 0.83 -4.25
CA ASN A 26 39.72 1.01 -2.83
C ASN A 26 39.01 2.25 -2.22
N ILE A 27 37.83 2.58 -2.72
CA ILE A 27 36.95 3.63 -2.21
C ILE A 27 35.84 2.93 -1.41
N SER A 28 35.75 3.22 -0.11
CA SER A 28 34.69 2.72 0.75
C SER A 28 33.73 3.84 1.14
N PHE A 29 32.45 3.51 1.17
CA PHE A 29 31.40 4.39 1.69
C PHE A 29 30.69 3.68 2.84
N ASP A 30 30.53 4.35 3.98
CA ASP A 30 29.90 3.76 5.17
C ASP A 30 28.43 3.37 4.95
N TRP A 31 27.76 4.04 4.02
CA TRP A 31 26.35 3.79 3.70
C TRP A 31 26.16 2.70 2.63
N LEU A 32 27.18 2.41 1.81
CA LEU A 32 27.13 1.43 0.72
C LEU A 32 27.91 0.19 1.13
N THR A 33 27.32 -0.61 2.02
CA THR A 33 27.86 -1.90 2.48
C THR A 33 26.95 -3.04 2.03
N VAL A 34 27.47 -4.27 2.06
CA VAL A 34 26.68 -5.47 1.71
C VAL A 34 25.40 -5.56 2.54
N ASP A 35 25.49 -5.23 3.84
CA ASP A 35 24.33 -5.26 4.75
C ASP A 35 23.29 -4.21 4.37
N SER A 36 23.72 -2.98 4.10
CA SER A 36 22.83 -1.90 3.66
C SER A 36 22.16 -2.25 2.33
N ILE A 37 22.89 -2.86 1.40
CA ILE A 37 22.38 -3.26 0.08
C ILE A 37 21.32 -4.36 0.23
N ASN A 38 21.60 -5.37 1.06
CA ASN A 38 20.63 -6.44 1.34
C ASN A 38 19.38 -5.94 2.07
N ALA A 39 19.48 -4.85 2.84
CA ALA A 39 18.35 -4.23 3.52
C ALA A 39 17.39 -3.46 2.59
N PHE A 40 17.75 -3.16 1.33
CA PHE A 40 16.88 -2.42 0.42
C PHE A 40 15.61 -3.19 0.02
N VAL A 41 15.71 -4.50 -0.20
CA VAL A 41 14.55 -5.34 -0.54
C VAL A 41 13.51 -5.33 0.58
N PRO A 42 13.85 -5.69 1.84
CA PRO A 42 12.89 -5.65 2.94
C PRO A 42 12.39 -4.23 3.23
N LEU A 43 13.22 -3.19 3.06
CA LEU A 43 12.81 -1.79 3.18
C LEU A 43 11.68 -1.44 2.20
N ILE A 44 11.85 -1.75 0.91
CA ILE A 44 10.82 -1.47 -0.11
C ILE A 44 9.54 -2.27 0.17
N VAL A 45 9.67 -3.54 0.57
CA VAL A 45 8.51 -4.36 0.93
C VAL A 45 7.77 -3.77 2.13
N ALA A 46 8.48 -3.31 3.16
CA ALA A 46 7.91 -2.66 4.33
C ALA A 46 7.21 -1.35 3.95
N ILE A 47 7.81 -0.52 3.09
CA ILE A 47 7.20 0.71 2.58
C ILE A 47 5.91 0.42 1.83
N VAL A 48 5.90 -0.60 0.95
CA VAL A 48 4.69 -0.99 0.20
C VAL A 48 3.59 -1.48 1.14
N ALA A 49 3.94 -2.29 2.14
CA ALA A 49 2.99 -2.77 3.14
C ALA A 49 2.42 -1.61 3.97
N PHE A 50 3.28 -0.69 4.40
CA PHE A 50 2.90 0.50 5.16
C PHE A 50 2.04 1.47 4.34
N ALA A 51 2.42 1.76 3.10
CA ALA A 51 1.61 2.60 2.21
C ALA A 51 0.26 1.94 1.92
N GLY A 52 0.23 0.61 1.77
CA GLY A 52 -0.99 -0.17 1.60
C GLY A 52 -1.97 -0.07 2.77
N THR A 53 -1.51 0.16 4.00
CA THR A 53 -2.36 0.31 5.20
C THR A 53 -2.66 1.76 5.53
N VAL A 54 -1.69 2.66 5.38
CA VAL A 54 -1.85 4.09 5.69
C VAL A 54 -2.72 4.79 4.66
N TYR A 55 -2.57 4.49 3.38
CA TYR A 55 -3.37 5.14 2.33
C TYR A 55 -4.89 4.94 2.49
N PRO A 56 -5.42 3.71 2.68
CA PRO A 56 -6.84 3.53 2.92
C PRO A 56 -7.28 4.11 4.26
N THR A 57 -6.48 3.99 5.31
CA THR A 57 -6.80 4.58 6.63
C THR A 57 -6.91 6.09 6.55
N PHE A 58 -5.94 6.77 5.93
CA PHE A 58 -5.96 8.22 5.74
C PHE A 58 -7.15 8.66 4.90
N LYS A 59 -7.45 7.94 3.81
CA LYS A 59 -8.65 8.22 3.00
C LYS A 59 -9.94 8.03 3.80
N ASN A 60 -10.04 6.99 4.62
CA ASN A 60 -11.22 6.70 5.40
C ASN A 60 -11.43 7.71 6.54
N THR A 61 -10.34 8.10 7.20
CA THR A 61 -10.37 9.03 8.34
C THR A 61 -10.56 10.49 7.91
N PHE A 62 -9.89 10.93 6.83
CA PHE A 62 -9.86 12.34 6.45
C PHE A 62 -10.69 12.69 5.20
N LEU A 63 -10.77 11.80 4.21
CA LEU A 63 -11.45 12.10 2.93
C LEU A 63 -12.91 11.60 2.90
N PHE A 64 -13.23 10.48 3.54
CA PHE A 64 -14.59 9.93 3.58
C PHE A 64 -15.40 10.39 4.81
N LYS A 65 -15.52 11.70 5.06
CA LYS A 65 -16.58 12.23 5.95
C LYS A 65 -17.99 11.83 5.46
N ASN A 66 -18.14 11.61 4.16
CA ASN A 66 -19.42 11.26 3.51
C ASN A 66 -19.68 9.75 3.37
N GLY A 67 -18.73 8.88 3.76
CA GLY A 67 -18.90 7.43 3.68
C GLY A 67 -20.01 6.92 4.61
N LYS A 68 -20.07 7.45 5.84
CA LYS A 68 -21.19 7.21 6.77
C LYS A 68 -22.52 7.69 6.20
N ARG A 69 -22.52 8.83 5.51
CA ARG A 69 -23.74 9.43 4.93
C ARG A 69 -24.25 8.60 3.74
N GLN A 70 -23.37 8.01 2.95
CA GLN A 70 -23.75 7.09 1.87
C GLN A 70 -24.23 5.74 2.40
N ALA A 71 -23.60 5.20 3.45
CA ALA A 71 -24.09 3.99 4.11
C ALA A 71 -25.51 4.19 4.69
N ASP A 72 -25.75 5.32 5.37
CA ASP A 72 -27.04 5.67 5.95
C ASP A 72 -28.14 5.88 4.89
N LEU A 73 -27.78 6.42 3.72
CA LEU A 73 -28.70 6.56 2.58
C LEU A 73 -29.03 5.23 1.91
N ILE A 74 -28.06 4.32 1.79
CA ILE A 74 -28.28 2.96 1.25
C ILE A 74 -29.17 2.16 2.21
N GLU A 75 -28.97 2.29 3.52
CA GLU A 75 -29.79 1.63 4.54
C GLU A 75 -31.23 2.14 4.53
N LYS A 76 -31.43 3.46 4.49
CA LYS A 76 -32.77 4.06 4.34
C LYS A 76 -33.48 3.65 3.05
N GLY A 77 -32.75 3.53 1.95
CA GLY A 77 -33.31 3.05 0.68
C GLY A 77 -33.85 1.62 0.77
N LYS A 78 -33.10 0.71 1.43
CA LYS A 78 -33.54 -0.69 1.63
C LYS A 78 -34.77 -0.80 2.53
N LEU A 79 -34.82 -0.03 3.61
CA LEU A 79 -35.99 0.02 4.51
C LEU A 79 -37.24 0.53 3.79
N TYR A 80 -37.08 1.47 2.85
CA TYR A 80 -38.20 1.98 2.06
C TYR A 80 -38.74 0.92 1.08
N GLU A 81 -37.87 0.14 0.44
CA GLU A 81 -38.28 -0.99 -0.42
C GLU A 81 -38.99 -2.10 0.36
N GLU A 82 -38.54 -2.41 1.58
CA GLU A 82 -39.22 -3.38 2.46
C GLU A 82 -40.61 -2.91 2.90
N GLN A 83 -40.79 -1.61 3.17
CA GLN A 83 -42.10 -1.07 3.53
C GLN A 83 -43.09 -1.07 2.36
N ILE A 84 -42.62 -0.81 1.13
CA ILE A 84 -43.48 -0.91 -0.07
C ILE A 84 -43.93 -2.35 -0.29
N LYS A 85 -43.03 -3.33 -0.16
CA LYS A 85 -43.39 -4.76 -0.27
C LYS A 85 -44.40 -5.20 0.77
N ASN A 86 -44.17 -4.91 2.05
CA ASN A 86 -45.10 -5.29 3.11
C ASN A 86 -46.46 -4.57 2.98
N GLY A 87 -46.50 -3.35 2.44
CA GLY A 87 -47.75 -2.62 2.19
C GLY A 87 -48.53 -3.05 0.95
N GLU A 88 -47.90 -3.78 0.02
CA GLU A 88 -48.57 -4.46 -1.09
C GLU A 88 -49.12 -5.84 -0.68
N ASP A 89 -48.48 -6.53 0.28
CA ASP A 89 -48.92 -7.84 0.77
C ASP A 89 -50.13 -7.78 1.74
N ASP A 90 -50.41 -6.60 2.33
CA ASP A 90 -51.54 -6.36 3.25
C ASP A 90 -52.85 -5.87 2.57
N LYS A 91 -52.89 -5.76 1.23
CA LYS A 91 -54.08 -5.34 0.45
C LYS A 91 -54.71 -6.49 -0.32
#